data_AF-A0A3B3HXL4-F1
#
_entry.id   AF-A0A3B3HXL4-F1
#
_cell.length_a   1.000
_cell.length_b   1.000
_cell.length_c   1.000
_cell.angle_alpha   90.00
_cell.angle_beta   90.00
_cell.angle_gamma   90.00
#
_symmetry.space_group_name_H-M   'P 1'
#
loop_
_entity.id
_entity.type
_entity.pdbx_description
1 polymer ?
#
loop_
_entity_poly.entity_id
_entity_poly.type
_entity_poly.pdbx_seq_one_letter_code
_entity_poly.pdbx_strand_id
1 'polypeptide(L)'
;MFSEIRAVFSRRFLLQNTGLEVFMANRTSVMFNFPDQATVKRVVYSLPRVGVGTSYGLPQARRISLATPRQLFKSSNMTQRWQRREISNFEYLMFLNTIAGRTYNDLNQYPVFPWVLTNYDSEEIDLTLPGNFRDLSKPIGALNPKRAAFYAEHYESWDDDSTPPHHYTTLYSTAHSTLMWMLRIEPFTTFFLNANDAKFDHPERSFSGIGRAWRNCQRDTADVKELIPEFYYLPEMFVNSNEFELGLRDDGISVCDVELPIWAKKPEDFVRINRMVRLRKTVPRPTPIIF
;
A
#
# COMPACT_ATOMS: atom_id res chain seq x y z
N MET A 1 9.53 3.55 31.21
CA MET A 1 9.89 2.93 29.91
C MET A 1 8.76 2.05 29.36
N PHE A 2 8.14 1.15 30.13
CA PHE A 2 6.96 0.39 29.67
C PHE A 2 5.62 1.15 29.68
N SER A 3 5.53 2.26 30.40
CA SER A 3 4.35 3.14 30.46
C SER A 3 3.94 3.70 29.10
N GLU A 4 4.89 3.83 28.17
CA GLU A 4 4.68 4.45 26.87
C GLU A 4 4.13 3.49 25.83
N ILE A 5 4.14 2.17 26.10
CA ILE A 5 3.66 1.17 25.14
C ILE A 5 2.13 1.25 25.07
N ARG A 6 1.58 1.42 23.86
CA ARG A 6 0.14 1.55 23.60
C ARG A 6 -0.47 0.37 22.87
N ALA A 7 0.31 -0.31 22.03
CA ALA A 7 -0.14 -1.52 21.35
C ALA A 7 1.05 -2.43 21.03
N VAL A 8 0.79 -3.73 20.99
CA VAL A 8 1.76 -4.77 20.64
C VAL A 8 1.07 -5.73 19.68
N PHE A 9 1.67 -5.92 18.50
CA PHE A 9 1.14 -6.79 17.46
C PHE A 9 2.15 -7.87 17.09
N SER A 10 1.69 -9.12 17.00
CA SER A 10 2.41 -10.17 16.26
C SER A 10 2.52 -9.76 14.79
N ARG A 11 3.70 -10.00 14.21
CA ARG A 11 4.00 -9.72 12.80
C ARG A 11 4.62 -10.92 12.13
N ARG A 12 4.63 -10.87 10.80
CA ARG A 12 5.42 -11.77 9.98
C ARG A 12 6.67 -11.06 9.51
N PHE A 13 7.76 -11.80 9.35
CA PHE A 13 8.99 -11.33 8.71
C PHE A 13 9.43 -12.42 7.72
N LEU A 14 9.62 -12.07 6.45
CA LEU A 14 9.84 -13.06 5.38
C LEU A 14 8.79 -14.18 5.40
N LEU A 15 7.52 -13.80 5.61
CA LEU A 15 6.36 -14.69 5.75
C LEU A 15 6.36 -15.60 7.00
N GLN A 16 7.40 -15.59 7.83
CA GLN A 16 7.49 -16.35 9.08
C GLN A 16 6.81 -15.61 10.22
N ASN A 17 6.02 -16.31 11.06
CA ASN A 17 5.31 -15.70 12.20
C ASN A 17 6.23 -15.50 13.42
N THR A 18 7.31 -14.78 13.21
CA THR A 18 8.41 -14.55 14.16
C THR A 18 8.65 -13.07 14.45
N GLY A 19 7.82 -12.18 13.90
CA GLY A 19 7.93 -10.74 14.11
C GLY A 19 7.07 -10.24 15.27
N LEU A 20 7.44 -9.10 15.83
CA LEU A 20 6.66 -8.34 16.80
C LEU A 20 6.84 -6.84 16.56
N GLU A 21 5.75 -6.08 16.61
CA GLU A 21 5.80 -4.63 16.49
C GLU A 21 5.18 -3.97 17.71
N VAL A 22 5.88 -2.99 18.25
CA VAL A 22 5.49 -2.25 19.46
C VAL A 22 5.24 -0.80 19.10
N PHE A 23 4.04 -0.30 19.41
CA PHE A 23 3.62 1.08 19.17
C PHE A 23 3.65 1.88 20.47
N MET A 24 4.22 3.07 20.40
CA MET A 24 4.46 3.95 21.54
C MET A 24 3.45 5.11 21.60
N ALA A 25 3.39 5.81 22.73
CA ALA A 25 2.46 6.91 22.98
C ALA A 25 2.65 8.11 22.03
N ASN A 26 3.89 8.36 21.62
CA ASN A 26 4.26 9.39 20.63
C ASN A 26 4.00 8.96 19.18
N ARG A 27 3.28 7.84 18.96
CA ARG A 27 2.94 7.26 17.65
C ARG A 27 4.12 6.70 16.85
N THR A 28 5.33 6.64 17.43
CA THR A 28 6.40 5.85 16.82
C THR A 28 6.16 4.36 17.03
N SER A 29 6.80 3.54 16.21
CA SER A 29 6.76 2.09 16.35
C SER A 29 8.13 1.51 16.06
N VAL A 30 8.41 0.34 16.63
CA VAL A 30 9.63 -0.43 16.36
C VAL A 30 9.23 -1.88 16.13
N MET A 31 9.76 -2.47 15.06
CA MET A 31 9.56 -3.87 14.72
C MET A 31 10.81 -4.69 15.05
N PHE A 32 10.59 -5.88 15.60
CA PHE A 32 11.62 -6.86 15.93
C PHE A 32 11.29 -8.18 15.22
N ASN A 33 12.33 -8.90 14.81
CA ASN A 33 12.22 -10.30 14.40
C ASN A 33 12.93 -11.19 15.42
N PHE A 34 12.39 -12.38 15.65
CA PHE A 34 12.91 -13.36 16.61
C PHE A 34 13.24 -14.68 15.90
N PRO A 35 14.01 -15.58 16.55
CA PRO A 35 14.33 -16.89 15.96
C PRO A 35 13.11 -17.79 15.72
N ASP A 36 12.10 -17.70 16.60
CA ASP A 36 10.93 -18.60 16.57
C ASP A 36 9.69 -17.97 17.24
N GLN A 37 8.53 -18.56 16.96
CA GLN A 37 7.25 -18.11 17.50
C GLN A 37 7.13 -18.29 19.03
N ALA A 38 7.82 -19.27 19.62
CA ALA A 38 7.81 -19.46 21.07
C ALA A 38 8.50 -18.29 21.79
N THR A 39 9.56 -17.75 21.19
CA THR A 39 10.28 -16.56 21.64
C THR A 39 9.39 -15.33 21.56
N VAL A 40 8.68 -15.11 20.44
CA VAL A 40 7.66 -14.03 20.32
C VAL A 40 6.65 -14.12 21.46
N LYS A 41 6.12 -15.32 21.73
CA LYS A 41 5.19 -15.56 22.82
C LYS A 41 5.79 -15.17 24.17
N ARG A 42 6.99 -15.65 24.51
CA ARG A 42 7.68 -15.29 25.78
C ARG A 42 7.83 -13.77 25.92
N VAL A 43 8.27 -13.08 24.87
CA VAL A 43 8.42 -11.61 24.87
C VAL A 43 7.10 -10.91 25.13
N VAL A 44 6.01 -11.30 24.45
CA VAL A 44 4.68 -10.73 24.69
C VAL A 44 4.20 -10.94 26.14
N TYR A 45 4.53 -12.08 26.76
CA TYR A 45 4.22 -12.34 28.16
C TYR A 45 4.99 -11.46 29.15
N SER A 46 6.16 -10.97 28.77
CA SER A 46 6.97 -10.01 29.54
C SER A 46 6.55 -8.55 29.33
N LEU A 47 5.80 -8.25 28.26
CA LEU A 47 5.33 -6.89 27.95
C LEU A 47 4.03 -6.52 28.70
N PRO A 48 3.72 -5.20 28.79
CA PRO A 48 2.45 -4.71 29.31
C PRO A 48 1.22 -5.30 28.61
N ARG A 49 0.11 -5.45 29.33
CA ARG A 49 -1.13 -6.05 28.83
C ARG A 49 -1.95 -5.07 27.98
N VAL A 50 -1.35 -4.52 26.93
CA VAL A 50 -1.99 -3.49 26.08
C VAL A 50 -2.80 -4.06 24.92
N GLY A 51 -2.62 -5.34 24.59
CA GLY A 51 -3.23 -5.94 23.40
C GLY A 51 -2.78 -5.22 22.13
N VAL A 52 -3.71 -5.02 21.21
CA VAL A 52 -3.51 -4.27 19.95
C VAL A 52 -3.98 -2.81 20.06
N GLY A 53 -3.96 -2.25 21.28
CA GLY A 53 -4.47 -0.91 21.57
C GLY A 53 -6.00 -0.88 21.77
N THR A 54 -6.54 0.33 21.90
CA THR A 54 -7.96 0.56 22.24
C THR A 54 -8.83 0.89 21.02
N SER A 55 -8.23 1.29 19.90
CA SER A 55 -8.93 1.85 18.75
C SER A 55 -9.79 0.85 17.97
N TYR A 56 -9.51 -0.46 18.10
CA TYR A 56 -10.14 -1.51 17.28
C TYR A 56 -11.30 -2.24 17.97
N GLY A 57 -11.73 -1.77 19.14
CA GLY A 57 -12.81 -2.39 19.91
C GLY A 57 -12.47 -3.80 20.41
N LEU A 58 -11.19 -4.09 20.62
CA LEU A 58 -10.70 -5.38 21.09
C LEU A 58 -10.22 -5.28 22.55
N PRO A 59 -10.32 -6.37 23.34
CA PRO A 59 -9.82 -6.36 24.71
C PRO A 59 -8.30 -6.13 24.78
N GLN A 60 -7.85 -5.34 25.75
CA GLN A 60 -6.42 -5.16 26.03
C GLN A 60 -5.86 -6.37 26.78
N ALA A 61 -5.53 -7.42 26.03
CA ALA A 61 -5.00 -8.66 26.57
C ALA A 61 -3.86 -9.18 25.69
N ARG A 62 -2.85 -9.81 26.31
CA ARG A 62 -1.70 -10.40 25.62
C ARG A 62 -2.10 -11.45 24.57
N ARG A 63 -3.19 -12.17 24.82
CA ARG A 63 -3.77 -13.11 23.84
C ARG A 63 -4.19 -12.42 22.53
N ILE A 64 -4.61 -11.14 22.60
CA ILE A 64 -5.00 -10.35 21.43
C ILE A 64 -3.76 -9.88 20.66
N SER A 65 -2.66 -9.56 21.33
CA SER A 65 -1.37 -9.28 20.67
C SER A 65 -0.85 -10.48 19.88
N LEU A 66 -1.17 -11.71 20.31
CA LEU A 66 -0.80 -12.97 19.65
C LEU A 66 -1.90 -13.52 18.70
N ALA A 67 -3.01 -12.80 18.54
CA ALA A 67 -4.10 -13.25 17.71
C ALA A 67 -3.74 -13.18 16.22
N THR A 68 -4.25 -14.11 15.44
CA THR A 68 -4.04 -14.11 13.98
C THR A 68 -4.79 -12.95 13.31
N PRO A 69 -4.38 -12.49 12.12
CA PRO A 69 -5.10 -11.47 11.36
C PRO A 69 -6.61 -11.77 11.23
N ARG A 70 -6.95 -13.04 10.97
CA ARG A 70 -8.35 -13.49 10.86
C ARG A 70 -9.13 -13.35 12.17
N GLN A 71 -8.50 -13.66 13.31
CA GLN A 71 -9.12 -13.51 14.63
C GLN A 71 -9.33 -12.04 14.98
N LEU A 72 -8.34 -11.17 14.69
CA LEU A 72 -8.45 -9.73 14.89
C LEU A 72 -9.58 -9.13 14.05
N PHE A 73 -9.65 -9.49 12.76
CA PHE A 73 -10.71 -9.04 11.86
C PHE A 73 -12.11 -9.44 12.36
N LYS A 74 -12.30 -10.73 12.69
CA LYS A 74 -13.60 -11.26 13.10
C LYS A 74 -14.09 -10.67 14.43
N SER A 75 -13.18 -10.36 15.35
CA SER A 75 -13.52 -9.95 16.72
C SER A 75 -13.59 -8.42 16.88
N SER A 76 -13.05 -7.67 15.92
CA SER A 76 -13.06 -6.21 15.94
C SER A 76 -14.44 -5.65 15.57
N ASN A 77 -14.76 -4.46 16.09
CA ASN A 77 -15.97 -3.72 15.71
C ASN A 77 -15.75 -2.76 14.51
N MET A 78 -14.54 -2.70 13.95
CA MET A 78 -14.17 -1.71 12.93
C MET A 78 -15.00 -1.82 11.65
N THR A 79 -15.37 -3.03 11.23
CA THR A 79 -16.23 -3.24 10.06
C THR A 79 -17.61 -2.63 10.26
N GLN A 80 -18.22 -2.79 11.44
CA GLN A 80 -19.51 -2.20 11.76
C GLN A 80 -19.42 -0.67 11.83
N ARG A 81 -18.35 -0.14 12.44
CA ARG A 81 -18.08 1.31 12.49
C ARG A 81 -17.95 1.90 11.09
N TRP A 82 -17.23 1.22 10.19
CA TRP A 82 -17.10 1.62 8.79
C TRP A 82 -18.45 1.59 8.05
N GLN A 83 -19.22 0.51 8.20
CA GLN A 83 -20.56 0.41 7.59
C GLN A 83 -21.52 1.50 8.09
N ARG A 84 -21.39 1.91 9.36
CA ARG A 84 -22.14 3.02 9.99
C ARG A 84 -21.57 4.40 9.67
N ARG A 85 -20.47 4.47 8.89
CA ARG A 85 -19.74 5.70 8.55
C ARG A 85 -19.16 6.45 9.75
N GLU A 86 -18.90 5.75 10.84
CA GLU A 86 -18.18 6.28 12.01
C GLU A 86 -16.67 6.37 11.76
N ILE A 87 -16.17 5.63 10.76
CA ILE A 87 -14.80 5.73 10.24
C ILE A 87 -14.85 5.77 8.71
N SER A 88 -13.90 6.47 8.11
CA SER A 88 -13.75 6.63 6.67
C SER A 88 -13.21 5.36 5.99
N ASN A 89 -13.27 5.32 4.65
CA ASN A 89 -12.63 4.27 3.86
C ASN A 89 -11.12 4.23 4.10
N PHE A 90 -10.48 5.39 4.21
CA PHE A 90 -9.04 5.50 4.47
C PHE A 90 -8.69 4.85 5.82
N GLU A 91 -9.40 5.20 6.89
CA GLU A 91 -9.17 4.63 8.22
C GLU A 91 -9.44 3.12 8.24
N TYR A 92 -10.47 2.67 7.53
CA TYR A 92 -10.77 1.24 7.44
C TYR A 92 -9.72 0.47 6.63
N LEU A 93 -9.23 1.01 5.52
CA LEU A 93 -8.12 0.42 4.75
C LEU A 93 -6.82 0.39 5.56
N MET A 94 -6.52 1.44 6.32
CA MET A 94 -5.39 1.44 7.26
C MET A 94 -5.56 0.35 8.32
N PHE A 95 -6.74 0.21 8.91
CA PHE A 95 -7.03 -0.88 9.85
C PHE A 95 -6.80 -2.27 9.23
N LEU A 96 -7.33 -2.52 8.03
CA LEU A 96 -7.15 -3.80 7.32
C LEU A 96 -5.66 -4.09 7.07
N ASN A 97 -4.90 -3.10 6.60
CA ASN A 97 -3.46 -3.21 6.41
C ASN A 97 -2.75 -3.56 7.74
N THR A 98 -3.04 -2.82 8.82
CA THR A 98 -2.39 -3.03 10.13
C THR A 98 -2.67 -4.42 10.71
N ILE A 99 -3.91 -4.92 10.64
CA ILE A 99 -4.23 -6.25 11.17
C ILE A 99 -3.73 -7.38 10.26
N ALA A 100 -3.57 -7.13 8.95
CA ALA A 100 -2.95 -8.07 8.02
C ALA A 100 -1.44 -8.24 8.28
N GLY A 101 -0.84 -7.35 9.09
CA GLY A 101 0.56 -7.35 9.44
C GLY A 101 1.41 -6.39 8.61
N ARG A 102 0.79 -5.53 7.79
CA ARG A 102 1.47 -4.49 7.03
C ARG A 102 1.99 -3.39 7.96
N THR A 103 3.16 -2.85 7.66
CA THR A 103 3.86 -1.88 8.52
C THR A 103 4.77 -0.96 7.71
N TYR A 104 5.04 0.22 8.25
CA TYR A 104 6.04 1.16 7.74
C TYR A 104 7.48 0.76 8.08
N ASN A 105 7.70 -0.15 9.03
CA ASN A 105 9.04 -0.59 9.46
C ASN A 105 9.67 -1.65 8.54
N ASP A 106 8.89 -2.27 7.65
CA ASP A 106 9.37 -3.24 6.65
C ASP A 106 8.76 -2.91 5.29
N LEU A 107 9.56 -2.36 4.38
CA LEU A 107 9.12 -1.94 3.05
C LEU A 107 8.62 -3.10 2.18
N ASN A 108 9.00 -4.35 2.48
CA ASN A 108 8.46 -5.53 1.78
C ASN A 108 7.02 -5.84 2.19
N GLN A 109 6.56 -5.25 3.30
CA GLN A 109 5.21 -5.41 3.85
C GLN A 109 4.53 -4.06 4.02
N TYR A 110 4.85 -3.09 3.14
CA TYR A 110 4.27 -1.76 3.18
C TYR A 110 2.75 -1.80 3.01
N PRO A 111 1.99 -0.88 3.64
CA PRO A 111 0.54 -0.79 3.44
C PRO A 111 0.16 -0.59 1.96
N VAL A 112 -0.93 -1.23 1.55
CA VAL A 112 -1.41 -1.24 0.17
C VAL A 112 -2.75 -0.52 0.07
N PHE A 113 -2.86 0.37 -0.90
CA PHE A 113 -4.08 1.09 -1.25
C PHE A 113 -4.41 0.87 -2.72
N PRO A 114 -5.69 0.78 -3.10
CA PRO A 114 -6.04 0.56 -4.49
C PRO A 114 -5.82 1.82 -5.33
N TRP A 115 -5.53 1.66 -6.61
CA TRP A 115 -5.90 2.69 -7.59
C TRP A 115 -7.43 2.84 -7.61
N VAL A 116 -7.92 4.07 -7.58
CA VAL A 116 -9.37 4.33 -7.56
C VAL A 116 -9.84 5.11 -8.77
N LEU A 117 -9.07 6.09 -9.22
CA LEU A 117 -9.36 6.86 -10.43
C LEU A 117 -8.70 6.21 -11.66
N THR A 118 -9.31 6.41 -12.82
CA THR A 118 -8.81 5.87 -14.11
C THR A 118 -8.51 6.96 -15.12
N ASN A 119 -9.03 8.17 -14.91
CA ASN A 119 -8.92 9.30 -15.83
C ASN A 119 -7.92 10.34 -15.32
N TYR A 120 -6.77 10.38 -15.98
CA TYR A 120 -5.66 11.30 -15.67
C TYR A 120 -5.32 12.24 -16.83
N ASP A 121 -6.12 12.21 -17.91
CA ASP A 121 -5.85 12.94 -19.16
C ASP A 121 -6.89 14.05 -19.44
N SER A 122 -8.05 14.03 -18.78
CA SER A 122 -9.09 15.06 -18.99
C SER A 122 -8.77 16.37 -18.24
N GLU A 123 -9.23 17.50 -18.78
CA GLU A 123 -9.09 18.83 -18.15
C GLU A 123 -9.82 18.95 -16.81
N GLU A 124 -10.96 18.26 -16.69
CA GLU A 124 -11.76 18.19 -15.48
C GLU A 124 -12.07 16.74 -15.10
N ILE A 125 -12.35 16.52 -13.81
CA ILE A 125 -12.74 15.21 -13.30
C ILE A 125 -14.10 15.25 -12.60
N ASP A 126 -15.10 14.67 -13.26
CA ASP A 126 -16.42 14.48 -12.67
C ASP A 126 -16.43 13.22 -11.78
N LEU A 127 -16.45 13.42 -10.47
CA LEU A 127 -16.53 12.34 -9.47
C LEU A 127 -17.94 11.70 -9.37
N THR A 128 -18.89 12.11 -10.21
CA THR A 128 -20.20 11.48 -10.34
C THR A 128 -20.26 10.48 -11.50
N LEU A 129 -19.35 10.58 -12.47
CA LEU A 129 -19.29 9.71 -13.64
C LEU A 129 -18.65 8.35 -13.31
N PRO A 130 -19.37 7.23 -13.43
CA PRO A 130 -18.84 5.90 -13.11
C PRO A 130 -17.58 5.52 -13.91
N GLY A 131 -17.43 6.02 -15.14
CA GLY A 131 -16.29 5.73 -16.01
C GLY A 131 -14.94 6.29 -15.52
N ASN A 132 -14.95 7.25 -14.58
CA ASN A 132 -13.75 7.79 -13.96
C ASN A 132 -13.22 6.92 -12.80
N PHE A 133 -13.94 5.86 -12.44
CA PHE A 133 -13.58 4.96 -11.35
C PHE A 133 -13.15 3.60 -11.85
N ARG A 134 -12.14 3.04 -11.18
CA ARG A 134 -11.69 1.68 -11.42
C ARG A 134 -12.76 0.69 -10.95
N ASP A 135 -12.91 -0.40 -11.69
CA ASP A 135 -13.58 -1.61 -11.20
C ASP A 135 -12.76 -2.25 -10.07
N LEU A 136 -13.15 -1.99 -8.83
CA LEU A 136 -12.49 -2.51 -7.63
C LEU A 136 -12.78 -4.00 -7.36
N SER A 137 -13.62 -4.65 -8.18
CA SER A 137 -13.78 -6.11 -8.12
C SER A 137 -12.64 -6.85 -8.83
N LYS A 138 -11.78 -6.14 -9.57
CA LYS A 138 -10.72 -6.71 -10.40
C LYS A 138 -9.33 -6.26 -9.97
N PRO A 139 -8.32 -7.16 -9.98
CA PRO A 139 -6.92 -6.77 -9.82
C PRO A 139 -6.42 -5.95 -11.03
N ILE A 140 -5.30 -5.23 -10.89
CA ILE A 140 -4.73 -4.37 -11.95
C ILE A 140 -4.59 -5.15 -13.26
N GLY A 141 -4.05 -6.36 -13.19
CA GLY A 141 -3.79 -7.20 -14.36
C GLY A 141 -5.04 -7.54 -15.17
N ALA A 142 -6.22 -7.55 -14.54
CA ALA A 142 -7.49 -7.94 -15.15
C ALA A 142 -8.33 -6.75 -15.68
N LEU A 143 -7.87 -5.51 -15.52
CA LEU A 143 -8.60 -4.33 -15.98
C LEU A 143 -8.59 -4.18 -17.50
N ASN A 144 -7.43 -4.41 -18.13
CA ASN A 144 -7.27 -4.40 -19.58
C ASN A 144 -7.58 -5.80 -20.15
N PRO A 145 -8.64 -5.98 -20.95
CA PRO A 145 -9.04 -7.30 -21.44
C PRO A 145 -7.96 -8.03 -22.24
N LYS A 146 -7.16 -7.31 -23.05
CA LYS A 146 -6.07 -7.92 -23.83
C LYS A 146 -5.00 -8.52 -22.92
N ARG A 147 -4.67 -7.79 -21.85
CA ARG A 147 -3.68 -8.23 -20.87
C ARG A 147 -4.22 -9.33 -19.96
N ALA A 148 -5.50 -9.26 -19.62
CA ALA A 148 -6.18 -10.33 -18.89
C ALA A 148 -6.14 -11.66 -19.66
N ALA A 149 -6.36 -11.63 -20.98
CA ALA A 149 -6.23 -12.81 -21.84
C ALA A 149 -4.80 -13.36 -21.85
N PHE A 150 -3.79 -12.49 -21.99
CA PHE A 150 -2.38 -12.88 -21.90
C PHE A 150 -2.05 -13.59 -20.57
N TYR A 151 -2.50 -13.05 -19.43
CA TYR A 151 -2.27 -13.68 -18.12
C TYR A 151 -3.03 -14.99 -17.94
N ALA A 152 -4.23 -15.11 -18.51
CA ALA A 152 -5.00 -16.34 -18.48
C ALA A 152 -4.32 -17.45 -19.30
N GLU A 153 -3.87 -17.13 -20.52
CA GLU A 153 -3.10 -18.05 -21.36
C GLU A 153 -1.81 -18.49 -20.66
N HIS A 154 -1.06 -17.55 -20.08
CA HIS A 154 0.14 -17.85 -19.31
C HIS A 154 -0.11 -18.81 -18.14
N TYR A 155 -1.22 -18.66 -17.44
CA TYR A 155 -1.63 -19.54 -16.34
C TYR A 155 -2.04 -20.93 -16.85
N GLU A 156 -2.82 -20.98 -17.93
CA GLU A 156 -3.37 -22.22 -18.51
C GLU A 156 -2.31 -23.06 -19.22
N SER A 157 -1.33 -22.43 -19.87
CA SER A 157 -0.23 -23.09 -20.58
C SER A 157 0.97 -23.40 -19.68
N TRP A 158 0.81 -23.30 -18.35
CA TRP A 158 1.91 -23.49 -17.41
C TRP A 158 2.35 -24.96 -17.37
N ASP A 159 3.62 -25.23 -17.71
CA ASP A 159 4.20 -26.58 -17.85
C ASP A 159 5.47 -26.77 -17.01
N ASP A 160 5.69 -25.92 -16.00
CA ASP A 160 6.82 -26.04 -15.08
C ASP A 160 6.37 -26.63 -13.74
N ASP A 161 6.74 -27.88 -13.48
CA ASP A 161 6.46 -28.60 -12.24
C ASP A 161 7.18 -28.04 -11.01
N SER A 162 8.20 -27.19 -11.19
CA SER A 162 8.98 -26.64 -10.07
C SER A 162 8.26 -25.53 -9.33
N THR A 163 7.26 -24.89 -9.96
CA THR A 163 6.50 -23.78 -9.36
C THR A 163 5.01 -23.85 -9.71
N PRO A 164 4.11 -23.46 -8.78
CA PRO A 164 2.68 -23.45 -9.09
C PRO A 164 2.32 -22.47 -10.22
N PRO A 165 1.29 -22.77 -11.04
CA PRO A 165 0.77 -21.82 -12.02
C PRO A 165 0.37 -20.50 -11.39
N HIS A 166 0.67 -19.40 -12.07
CA HIS A 166 0.38 -18.05 -11.59
C HIS A 166 0.11 -17.09 -12.75
N HIS A 167 -0.70 -16.06 -12.48
CA HIS A 167 -1.04 -15.07 -13.49
C HIS A 167 0.04 -13.98 -13.61
N TYR A 168 0.69 -13.63 -12.50
CA TYR A 168 1.59 -12.49 -12.42
C TYR A 168 2.95 -12.94 -11.87
N THR A 169 4.02 -12.59 -12.59
CA THR A 169 5.40 -12.80 -12.14
C THR A 169 5.90 -11.66 -11.24
N THR A 170 5.14 -10.57 -11.14
CA THR A 170 5.43 -9.41 -10.29
C THR A 170 4.32 -9.17 -9.28
N LEU A 171 4.64 -8.44 -8.21
CA LEU A 171 3.73 -8.20 -7.08
C LEU A 171 3.17 -6.79 -7.13
N TYR A 172 1.95 -6.65 -6.62
CA TYR A 172 1.28 -5.36 -6.50
C TYR A 172 1.91 -4.42 -5.45
N SER A 173 2.75 -4.96 -4.57
CA SER A 173 3.43 -4.25 -3.48
C SER A 173 4.81 -4.87 -3.27
N THR A 174 5.84 -4.05 -3.44
CA THR A 174 7.24 -4.40 -3.21
C THR A 174 7.97 -3.24 -2.53
N ALA A 175 9.09 -3.53 -1.85
CA ALA A 175 9.95 -2.47 -1.33
C ALA A 175 10.40 -1.50 -2.43
N HIS A 176 10.79 -2.03 -3.59
CA HIS A 176 11.18 -1.22 -4.75
C HIS A 176 10.05 -0.30 -5.22
N SER A 177 8.81 -0.78 -5.35
CA SER A 177 7.67 0.06 -5.74
C SER A 177 7.41 1.19 -4.73
N THR A 178 7.59 0.92 -3.43
CA THR A 178 7.44 1.92 -2.38
C THR A 178 8.52 3.00 -2.48
N LEU A 179 9.78 2.59 -2.67
CA LEU A 179 10.90 3.52 -2.85
C LEU A 179 10.73 4.35 -4.13
N MET A 180 10.23 3.74 -5.21
CA MET A 180 9.93 4.45 -6.46
C MET A 180 8.84 5.52 -6.25
N TRP A 181 7.77 5.21 -5.51
CA TRP A 181 6.73 6.19 -5.19
C TRP A 181 7.24 7.33 -4.31
N MET A 182 8.09 7.02 -3.33
CA MET A 182 8.57 7.96 -2.32
C MET A 182 9.93 8.57 -2.66
N LEU A 183 10.41 8.42 -3.89
CA LEU A 183 11.77 8.78 -4.32
C LEU A 183 12.20 10.20 -3.95
N ARG A 184 11.25 11.14 -3.87
CA ARG A 184 11.50 12.57 -3.60
C ARG A 184 11.51 12.95 -2.12
N ILE A 185 11.29 11.98 -1.22
CA ILE A 185 11.19 12.18 0.22
C ILE A 185 12.30 11.42 0.94
N GLU A 186 13.07 12.10 1.79
CA GLU A 186 14.00 11.41 2.69
C GLU A 186 13.25 10.76 3.87
N PRO A 187 13.70 9.59 4.37
CA PRO A 187 14.93 8.87 4.02
C PRO A 187 14.81 7.91 2.80
N PHE A 188 13.69 7.92 2.07
CA PHE A 188 13.43 6.97 0.99
C PHE A 188 14.36 7.17 -0.20
N THR A 189 14.76 8.42 -0.49
CA THR A 189 15.79 8.70 -1.50
C THR A 189 17.10 8.01 -1.15
N THR A 190 17.58 8.17 0.09
CA THR A 190 18.79 7.49 0.57
C THR A 190 18.68 5.97 0.44
N PHE A 191 17.53 5.39 0.81
CA PHE A 191 17.30 3.95 0.67
C PHE A 191 17.26 3.49 -0.79
N PHE A 192 16.65 4.28 -1.68
CA PHE A 192 16.62 4.01 -3.11
C PHE A 192 18.03 3.98 -3.69
N LEU A 193 18.83 5.01 -3.41
CA LEU A 193 20.22 5.10 -3.88
C LEU A 193 21.05 3.93 -3.35
N ASN A 194 20.92 3.57 -2.08
CA ASN A 194 21.65 2.43 -1.50
C ASN A 194 21.29 1.11 -2.19
N ALA A 195 20.01 0.90 -2.51
CA ALA A 195 19.54 -0.29 -3.20
C ALA A 195 19.90 -0.31 -4.70
N ASN A 196 20.39 0.80 -5.26
CA ASN A 196 20.63 0.99 -6.70
C ASN A 196 22.03 1.55 -6.98
N ASP A 197 23.05 1.01 -6.31
CA ASP A 197 24.47 1.34 -6.51
C ASP A 197 24.78 2.85 -6.48
N ALA A 198 24.17 3.56 -5.53
CA ALA A 198 24.28 5.00 -5.31
C ALA A 198 23.84 5.86 -6.52
N LYS A 199 22.95 5.34 -7.36
CA LYS A 199 22.44 6.05 -8.54
C LYS A 199 20.92 6.10 -8.57
N PHE A 200 20.39 7.16 -9.16
CA PHE A 200 18.99 7.18 -9.58
C PHE A 200 18.76 6.19 -10.73
N ASP A 201 17.52 5.76 -10.92
CA ASP A 201 17.17 4.88 -12.04
C ASP A 201 17.17 5.66 -13.37
N HIS A 202 17.10 4.91 -14.47
CA HIS A 202 16.95 5.51 -15.79
C HIS A 202 15.71 6.43 -15.82
N PRO A 203 15.81 7.66 -16.34
CA PRO A 203 14.72 8.65 -16.32
C PRO A 203 13.40 8.14 -16.92
N GLU A 204 13.48 7.25 -17.93
CA GLU A 204 12.31 6.59 -18.53
C GLU A 204 11.56 5.62 -17.61
N ARG A 205 12.22 5.07 -16.58
CA ARG A 205 11.60 4.16 -15.61
C ARG A 205 11.22 4.88 -14.31
N SER A 206 11.84 6.02 -14.04
CA SER A 206 11.56 6.85 -12.88
C SER A 206 10.09 7.28 -12.84
N PHE A 207 9.52 7.27 -11.63
CA PHE A 207 8.18 7.80 -11.38
C PHE A 207 8.17 9.30 -11.68
N SER A 208 7.68 9.67 -12.87
CA SER A 208 7.72 11.02 -13.42
C SER A 208 6.33 11.61 -13.64
N GLY A 209 5.26 10.81 -13.64
CA GLY A 209 3.90 11.31 -13.84
C GLY A 209 2.80 10.33 -13.43
N ILE A 210 1.68 10.84 -12.94
CA ILE A 210 0.54 10.02 -12.48
C ILE A 210 -0.10 9.27 -13.64
N GLY A 211 -0.46 9.99 -14.72
CA GLY A 211 -1.08 9.39 -15.90
C GLY A 211 -0.16 8.39 -16.59
N ARG A 212 1.15 8.67 -16.62
CA ARG A 212 2.16 7.73 -17.12
C ARG A 212 2.21 6.47 -16.28
N ALA A 213 2.31 6.60 -14.96
CA ALA A 213 2.38 5.46 -14.05
C ALA A 213 1.12 4.57 -14.13
N TRP A 214 -0.07 5.18 -14.24
CA TRP A 214 -1.32 4.46 -14.49
C TRP A 214 -1.30 3.74 -15.84
N ARG A 215 -0.89 4.41 -16.94
CA ARG A 215 -0.79 3.78 -18.26
C ARG A 215 0.17 2.60 -18.27
N ASN A 216 1.31 2.70 -17.58
CA ASN A 216 2.25 1.60 -17.43
C ASN A 216 1.58 0.42 -16.70
N CYS A 217 0.91 0.67 -15.57
CA CYS A 217 0.08 -0.31 -14.86
C CYS A 217 -1.00 -0.94 -15.73
N GLN A 218 -1.41 -0.37 -16.87
CA GLN A 218 -2.43 -0.92 -17.78
C GLN A 218 -1.87 -1.62 -19.02
N ARG A 219 -0.59 -1.44 -19.33
CA ARG A 219 0.02 -1.88 -20.60
C ARG A 219 1.17 -2.85 -20.41
N ASP A 220 2.06 -2.59 -19.45
CA ASP A 220 3.21 -3.44 -19.19
C ASP A 220 2.75 -4.73 -18.48
N THR A 221 3.18 -5.87 -18.99
CA THR A 221 2.88 -7.19 -18.42
C THR A 221 3.63 -7.47 -17.13
N ALA A 222 4.72 -6.75 -16.87
CA ALA A 222 5.49 -6.82 -15.63
C ALA A 222 5.03 -5.79 -14.58
N ASP A 223 4.01 -4.97 -14.86
CA ASP A 223 3.59 -3.87 -13.99
C ASP A 223 2.13 -4.01 -13.53
N VAL A 224 1.95 -4.58 -12.35
CA VAL A 224 0.65 -4.75 -11.68
C VAL A 224 0.56 -4.02 -10.33
N LYS A 225 1.41 -3.01 -10.13
CA LYS A 225 1.53 -2.29 -8.85
C LYS A 225 0.26 -1.54 -8.46
N GLU A 226 -0.11 -1.66 -7.19
CA GLU A 226 -1.13 -0.85 -6.53
C GLU A 226 -0.49 0.39 -5.89
N LEU A 227 -1.33 1.26 -5.32
CA LEU A 227 -0.90 2.49 -4.66
C LEU A 227 -0.48 2.24 -3.21
N ILE A 228 0.12 3.28 -2.63
CA ILE A 228 0.43 3.40 -1.20
C ILE A 228 -0.50 4.43 -0.54
N PRO A 229 -0.69 4.40 0.80
CA PRO A 229 -1.54 5.36 1.51
C PRO A 229 -1.25 6.83 1.21
N GLU A 230 0.00 7.16 0.93
CA GLU A 230 0.55 8.51 0.79
C GLU A 230 -0.09 9.27 -0.40
N PHE A 231 -0.55 8.56 -1.43
CA PHE A 231 -1.35 9.13 -2.53
C PHE A 231 -2.65 9.84 -2.07
N TYR A 232 -3.10 9.57 -0.84
CA TYR A 232 -4.34 10.07 -0.26
C TYR A 232 -4.12 11.09 0.86
N TYR A 233 -2.87 11.40 1.23
CA TYR A 233 -2.61 12.40 2.27
C TYR A 233 -1.29 13.18 2.20
N LEU A 234 -0.30 12.76 1.39
CA LEU A 234 1.06 13.33 1.39
C LEU A 234 1.39 14.00 0.05
N PRO A 235 1.04 15.28 -0.18
CA PRO A 235 1.34 15.98 -1.43
C PRO A 235 2.83 16.14 -1.72
N GLU A 236 3.66 16.16 -0.69
CA GLU A 236 5.12 16.38 -0.78
C GLU A 236 5.81 15.31 -1.64
N MET A 237 5.28 14.08 -1.70
CA MET A 237 5.87 13.00 -2.51
C MET A 237 5.89 13.31 -4.02
N PHE A 238 5.08 14.27 -4.47
CA PHE A 238 4.99 14.68 -5.87
C PHE A 238 5.92 15.85 -6.22
N VAL A 239 6.62 16.43 -5.24
CA VAL A 239 7.46 17.62 -5.44
C VAL A 239 8.93 17.27 -5.17
N ASN A 240 9.82 17.68 -6.06
CA ASN A 240 11.25 17.53 -5.90
C ASN A 240 11.83 18.70 -5.08
N SER A 241 11.39 18.84 -3.82
CA SER A 241 11.82 19.94 -2.94
C SER A 241 13.31 19.91 -2.58
N ASN A 242 13.96 18.75 -2.74
CA ASN A 242 15.40 18.56 -2.48
C ASN A 242 16.27 18.80 -3.72
N GLU A 243 15.68 19.23 -4.84
CA GLU A 243 16.38 19.54 -6.09
C GLU A 243 17.25 18.37 -6.62
N PHE A 244 16.75 17.13 -6.47
CA PHE A 244 17.46 15.95 -6.96
C PHE A 244 17.64 15.98 -8.48
N GLU A 245 18.82 15.56 -8.96
CA GLU A 245 19.12 15.39 -10.38
C GLU A 245 18.60 14.04 -10.89
N LEU A 246 17.32 13.99 -11.29
CA LEU A 246 16.66 12.75 -11.71
C LEU A 246 16.83 12.43 -13.21
N GLY A 247 17.59 13.26 -13.93
CA GLY A 247 17.98 13.09 -15.32
C GLY A 247 16.95 13.54 -16.37
N LEU A 248 17.28 13.30 -17.63
CA LEU A 248 16.49 13.69 -18.80
C LEU A 248 15.88 12.46 -19.46
N ARG A 249 14.60 12.56 -19.81
CA ARG A 249 13.91 11.55 -20.61
C ARG A 249 14.31 11.61 -22.08
N ASP A 250 13.97 10.56 -22.82
CA ASP A 250 14.27 10.43 -24.25
C ASP A 250 13.52 11.48 -25.09
N ASP A 251 12.36 11.95 -24.60
CA ASP A 251 11.59 13.04 -25.21
C ASP A 251 12.12 14.44 -24.85
N GLY A 252 13.24 14.52 -24.14
CA GLY A 252 13.88 15.77 -23.72
C GLY A 252 13.21 16.45 -22.53
N ILE A 253 12.24 15.79 -21.86
CA ILE A 253 11.61 16.33 -20.65
C ILE A 253 12.48 15.97 -19.43
N SER A 254 12.83 16.97 -18.62
CA SER A 254 13.57 16.75 -17.37
C SER A 254 12.68 16.10 -16.32
N VAL A 255 13.18 15.07 -15.65
CA VAL A 255 12.48 14.46 -14.51
C VAL A 255 12.73 15.35 -13.29
N CYS A 256 11.66 15.90 -12.72
CA CYS A 256 11.72 16.73 -11.53
C CYS A 256 10.49 16.46 -10.66
N ASP A 257 9.58 17.43 -10.52
CA ASP A 257 8.24 17.22 -9.97
C ASP A 257 7.48 16.15 -10.77
N VAL A 258 6.57 15.46 -10.09
CA VAL A 258 5.70 14.47 -10.73
C VAL A 258 4.65 15.21 -11.56
N GLU A 259 4.55 14.87 -12.85
CA GLU A 259 3.51 15.36 -13.74
C GLU A 259 2.13 14.97 -13.20
N LEU A 260 1.38 15.99 -12.79
CA LEU A 260 0.02 15.84 -12.28
C LEU A 260 -0.99 15.72 -13.43
N PRO A 261 -2.15 15.11 -13.17
CA PRO A 261 -3.28 15.18 -14.09
C PRO A 261 -3.71 16.63 -14.33
N ILE A 262 -4.25 16.94 -15.51
CA ILE A 262 -4.62 18.31 -15.91
C ILE A 262 -5.59 18.96 -14.91
N TRP A 263 -6.53 18.17 -14.38
CA TRP A 263 -7.50 18.61 -13.37
C TRP A 263 -6.91 18.93 -11.99
N ALA A 264 -5.64 18.60 -11.73
CA ALA A 264 -4.93 18.89 -10.48
C ALA A 264 -3.81 19.90 -10.71
N LYS A 265 -4.09 21.17 -10.39
CA LYS A 265 -3.13 22.27 -10.58
C LYS A 265 -1.95 22.22 -9.61
N LYS A 266 -2.16 21.59 -8.45
CA LYS A 266 -1.14 21.42 -7.41
C LYS A 266 -1.21 20.03 -6.79
N PRO A 267 -0.12 19.53 -6.18
CA PRO A 267 -0.11 18.25 -5.49
C PRO A 267 -1.20 18.12 -4.41
N GLU A 268 -1.51 19.22 -3.71
CA GLU A 268 -2.57 19.26 -2.70
C GLU A 268 -3.96 19.06 -3.31
N ASP A 269 -4.19 19.57 -4.53
CA ASP A 269 -5.45 19.35 -5.26
C ASP A 269 -5.60 17.87 -5.64
N PHE A 270 -4.52 17.25 -6.12
CA PHE A 270 -4.49 15.82 -6.43
C PHE A 270 -4.84 14.96 -5.22
N VAL A 271 -4.13 15.18 -4.10
CA VAL A 271 -4.36 14.46 -2.84
C VAL A 271 -5.76 14.70 -2.29
N ARG A 272 -6.23 15.95 -2.31
CA ARG A 272 -7.58 16.31 -1.86
C ARG A 272 -8.65 15.60 -2.68
N ILE A 273 -8.52 15.56 -4.00
CA ILE A 273 -9.47 14.88 -4.88
C ILE A 273 -9.44 13.37 -4.64
N ASN A 274 -8.26 12.74 -4.55
CA ASN A 274 -8.15 11.31 -4.20
C ASN A 274 -8.84 10.98 -2.87
N ARG A 275 -8.71 11.84 -1.86
CA ARG A 275 -9.36 11.65 -0.56
C ARG A 275 -10.87 11.90 -0.59
N MET A 276 -11.33 12.78 -1.47
CA MET A 276 -12.75 13.04 -1.69
C MET A 276 -13.46 11.88 -2.40
N VAL A 277 -12.73 11.02 -3.11
CA VAL A 277 -13.31 9.85 -3.76
C VAL A 277 -13.99 8.97 -2.73
N ARG A 278 -15.32 9.04 -2.73
CA ARG A 278 -16.16 8.10 -2.00
C ARG A 278 -16.18 6.83 -2.80
N LEU A 279 -15.71 5.73 -2.22
CA LEU A 279 -16.07 4.38 -2.68
C LEU A 279 -17.61 4.29 -2.59
N ARG A 280 -18.31 4.67 -3.67
CA ARG A 280 -19.77 4.62 -3.73
C ARG A 280 -20.20 3.15 -3.83
N LYS A 281 -21.43 2.88 -3.39
CA LYS A 281 -22.11 1.57 -3.40
C LYS A 281 -22.39 1.05 -4.84
N THR A 282 -21.39 0.92 -5.69
CA THR A 282 -21.51 0.11 -6.91
C THR A 282 -21.17 -1.36 -6.65
N VAL A 283 -20.76 -1.72 -5.43
CA VAL A 283 -20.60 -3.13 -5.01
C VAL A 283 -21.92 -3.64 -4.42
N PRO A 284 -22.63 -4.57 -5.06
CA PRO A 284 -23.77 -5.24 -4.46
C PRO A 284 -23.27 -6.21 -3.38
N ARG A 285 -23.49 -5.85 -2.11
CA ARG A 285 -23.20 -6.63 -0.89
C ARG A 285 -21.69 -6.86 -0.61
N PRO A 286 -21.27 -6.91 0.66
CA PRO A 286 -19.87 -7.12 1.01
C PRO A 286 -19.54 -8.60 0.86
N THR A 287 -19.18 -9.03 -0.34
CA THR A 287 -18.26 -10.17 -0.46
C THR A 287 -16.93 -9.68 0.07
N PRO A 288 -16.27 -10.38 1.01
CA PRO A 288 -14.97 -9.96 1.50
C PRO A 288 -14.01 -9.86 0.31
N ILE A 289 -13.63 -8.63 -0.05
CA ILE A 289 -12.53 -8.37 -0.96
C ILE A 289 -11.29 -8.83 -0.20
N ILE A 290 -10.79 -10.00 -0.60
CA ILE A 290 -9.48 -10.48 -0.19
C ILE A 290 -8.49 -9.72 -1.09
N PHE A 291 -7.72 -8.82 -0.49
CA PHE A 291 -6.45 -8.34 -1.06
C PHE A 291 -5.35 -9.39 -0.86
#